data_AF-T1FKU0-F1
#
_entry.id   AF-T1FKU0-F1
#
_cell.length_a   1.000
_cell.length_b   1.000
_cell.length_c   1.000
_cell.angle_alpha   90.00
_cell.angle_beta   90.00
_cell.angle_gamma   90.00
#
_symmetry.space_group_name_H-M   'P 1'
#
loop_
_entity.id
_entity.type
_entity.pdbx_description
1 polymer ?
#
loop_
_entity_poly.entity_id
_entity_poly.type
_entity_poly.pdbx_seq_one_letter_code
_entity_poly.pdbx_strand_id
1 'polypeptide(L)'
;MQRQFFIQSQRSCGKMADCEVQKLTDEGVVDGKANRRMIHTTAQKLTMKNYNDYDLKIGLGLPNIRSIMSKYEMVCDIIRGELDIFVLTETWHGSSDEFAVRCAMPPGCKFVDYVRPHDPYHGGIIIYFKKEFIYKPVELPAVITFEAVAIKLRVNKSDFILLSIYRPGSVPPSPSFFSELANVLEVLSLLSEEIVVAGDFNVYMERKDDPNTVSLNDVFDCFQLVNRINEPTHELGGVLDLIVTFCSFPIFNSLIFPSGV
;
A
#
# COMPACT_ATOMS: atom_id res chain seq x y z
N MET A 1 26.60 46.02 9.69
CA MET A 1 25.85 45.15 10.64
C MET A 1 25.20 44.05 9.82
N GLN A 2 25.50 42.81 10.19
CA GLN A 2 25.18 41.47 9.64
C GLN A 2 24.26 41.27 8.41
N ARG A 3 24.75 40.39 7.51
CA ARG A 3 24.02 39.62 6.48
C ARG A 3 23.31 38.42 7.11
N GLN A 4 22.16 37.99 6.56
CA GLN A 4 21.83 36.57 6.32
C GLN A 4 20.57 36.47 5.44
N PHE A 5 20.74 36.26 4.12
CA PHE A 5 20.70 34.97 3.39
C PHE A 5 19.27 34.47 3.06
N PHE A 6 18.77 34.93 1.92
CA PHE A 6 17.83 34.19 1.08
C PHE A 6 18.68 33.30 0.16
N ILE A 7 18.58 31.97 0.27
CA ILE A 7 19.10 31.04 -0.74
C ILE A 7 17.90 30.34 -1.37
N GLN A 8 17.57 30.74 -2.59
CA GLN A 8 16.91 29.85 -3.54
C GLN A 8 17.81 28.64 -3.76
N SER A 9 17.29 27.44 -3.54
CA SER A 9 17.93 26.21 -4.01
C SER A 9 16.92 25.43 -4.83
N GLN A 10 16.92 25.69 -6.14
CA GLN A 10 16.54 24.67 -7.10
C GLN A 10 17.41 23.43 -6.85
N ARG A 11 16.80 22.31 -6.45
CA ARG A 11 17.42 20.99 -6.57
C ARG A 11 16.44 20.06 -7.24
N SER A 12 16.68 19.93 -8.55
CA SER A 12 16.39 18.77 -9.38
C SER A 12 16.53 17.47 -8.56
N CYS A 13 15.41 16.77 -8.36
CA CYS A 13 15.38 15.40 -7.88
C CYS A 13 15.78 14.47 -9.03
N GLY A 14 17.06 14.53 -9.40
CA GLY A 14 17.66 13.71 -10.46
C GLY A 14 19.11 13.32 -10.17
N LYS A 15 19.60 13.52 -8.94
CA LYS A 15 21.04 13.42 -8.62
C LYS A 15 21.44 12.27 -7.68
N MET A 16 20.52 11.38 -7.31
CA MET A 16 20.87 10.20 -6.50
C MET A 16 21.33 9.01 -7.37
N ALA A 17 20.79 8.88 -8.60
CA ALA A 17 21.26 7.90 -9.57
C ALA A 17 22.71 8.15 -10.04
N ASP A 18 23.18 9.40 -10.04
CA ASP A 18 24.54 9.75 -10.46
C ASP A 18 25.62 9.38 -9.41
N CYS A 19 25.24 9.27 -8.13
CA CYS A 19 26.19 9.03 -7.03
C CYS A 19 26.68 7.56 -7.00
N GLU A 20 25.83 6.61 -7.41
CA GLU A 20 26.22 5.20 -7.58
C GLU A 20 26.86 4.92 -8.95
N VAL A 21 26.50 5.70 -9.97
CA VAL A 21 27.15 5.63 -11.30
C VAL A 21 28.60 6.11 -11.24
N GLN A 22 28.93 7.13 -10.44
CA GLN A 22 30.30 7.60 -10.26
C GLN A 22 31.22 6.57 -9.56
N LYS A 23 30.69 5.79 -8.61
CA LYS A 23 31.46 4.71 -7.96
C LYS A 23 31.82 3.56 -8.92
N LEU A 24 31.00 3.31 -9.93
CA LEU A 24 31.23 2.26 -10.93
C LEU A 24 32.15 2.72 -12.09
N THR A 25 32.25 4.04 -12.33
CA THR A 25 33.17 4.59 -13.35
C THR A 25 34.62 4.67 -12.86
N ASP A 26 34.86 4.73 -11.55
CA ASP A 26 36.21 4.85 -10.96
C ASP A 26 37.02 3.54 -10.99
N GLU A 27 36.40 2.40 -11.31
CA GLU A 27 37.10 1.10 -11.49
C GLU A 27 37.43 0.75 -12.96
N GLY A 28 37.29 1.69 -13.90
CA GLY A 28 38.03 1.65 -15.16
C GLY A 28 37.57 0.65 -16.25
N VAL A 29 36.26 0.42 -16.42
CA VAL A 29 35.75 -0.47 -17.49
C VAL A 29 34.66 0.19 -18.36
N VAL A 30 35.11 0.82 -19.47
CA VAL A 30 34.45 0.92 -20.80
C VAL A 30 33.38 2.00 -21.09
N ASP A 31 33.47 2.51 -22.32
CA ASP A 31 32.82 3.60 -23.08
C ASP A 31 31.29 3.84 -22.93
N GLY A 32 30.89 5.13 -22.99
CA GLY A 32 29.80 5.75 -22.22
C GLY A 32 28.41 5.85 -22.86
N LYS A 33 28.10 5.17 -23.99
CA LYS A 33 26.75 5.22 -24.59
C LYS A 33 26.03 3.87 -24.69
N ALA A 34 26.76 2.76 -24.81
CA ALA A 34 26.17 1.40 -24.74
C ALA A 34 25.86 0.97 -23.29
N ASN A 35 26.40 1.70 -22.30
CA ASN A 35 26.49 1.22 -20.93
C ASN A 35 25.23 1.50 -20.09
N ARG A 36 24.50 2.62 -20.23
CA ARG A 36 23.32 2.89 -19.38
C ARG A 36 22.25 1.80 -19.43
N ARG A 37 22.02 1.22 -20.61
CA ARG A 37 21.04 0.13 -20.79
C ARG A 37 21.55 -1.17 -20.17
N MET A 38 22.84 -1.48 -20.34
CA MET A 38 23.49 -2.65 -19.73
C MET A 38 23.59 -2.52 -18.21
N ILE A 39 23.90 -1.34 -17.67
CA ILE A 39 23.97 -1.05 -16.23
C ILE A 39 22.58 -1.12 -15.61
N HIS A 40 21.55 -0.54 -16.24
CA HIS A 40 20.16 -0.67 -15.79
C HIS A 40 19.69 -2.12 -15.83
N THR A 41 19.99 -2.87 -16.89
CA THR A 41 19.65 -4.31 -16.99
C THR A 41 20.47 -5.16 -16.02
N THR A 42 21.70 -4.77 -15.67
CA THR A 42 22.55 -5.49 -14.70
C THR A 42 22.14 -5.17 -13.28
N ALA A 43 21.79 -3.92 -12.95
CA ALA A 43 21.17 -3.52 -11.69
C ALA A 43 19.80 -4.18 -11.51
N GLN A 44 18.97 -4.22 -12.57
CA GLN A 44 17.73 -5.00 -12.60
C GLN A 44 17.96 -6.51 -12.45
N LYS A 45 19.05 -7.06 -13.03
CA LYS A 45 19.41 -8.48 -12.85
C LYS A 45 19.98 -8.79 -11.46
N LEU A 46 20.67 -7.84 -10.83
CA LEU A 46 21.19 -7.94 -9.47
C LEU A 46 20.06 -7.79 -8.45
N THR A 47 19.11 -6.87 -8.66
CA THR A 47 17.87 -6.82 -7.87
C THR A 47 17.04 -8.09 -8.08
N MET A 48 16.86 -8.57 -9.32
CA MET A 48 16.18 -9.85 -9.60
C MET A 48 16.88 -11.08 -8.99
N LYS A 49 18.21 -11.10 -8.88
CA LYS A 49 18.93 -12.21 -8.21
C LYS A 49 18.71 -12.22 -6.69
N ASN A 50 18.42 -11.08 -6.08
CA ASN A 50 18.12 -10.98 -4.64
C ASN A 50 16.65 -11.28 -4.29
N TYR A 51 15.72 -11.32 -5.25
CA TYR A 51 14.33 -11.71 -4.98
C TYR A 51 14.15 -13.17 -4.54
N ASN A 52 15.11 -14.04 -4.86
CA ASN A 52 15.03 -15.47 -4.54
C ASN A 52 15.42 -15.80 -3.08
N ASP A 53 15.76 -14.81 -2.24
CA ASP A 53 16.19 -15.02 -0.84
C ASP A 53 15.10 -14.68 0.20
N TYR A 54 13.92 -14.22 -0.24
CA TYR A 54 12.81 -14.02 0.68
C TYR A 54 12.05 -15.34 0.88
N ASP A 55 12.27 -15.97 2.03
CA ASP A 55 11.46 -17.11 2.52
C ASP A 55 10.07 -16.65 3.03
N LEU A 56 9.76 -15.36 2.91
CA LEU A 56 8.48 -14.76 3.27
C LEU A 56 7.54 -14.78 2.06
N LYS A 57 6.48 -15.58 2.15
CA LYS A 57 5.36 -15.58 1.21
C LYS A 57 4.09 -15.21 1.97
N ILE A 58 3.45 -14.12 1.57
CA ILE A 58 2.20 -13.64 2.16
C ILE A 58 1.11 -13.66 1.10
N GLY A 59 0.00 -14.34 1.40
CA GLY A 59 -1.26 -14.24 0.68
C GLY A 59 -2.11 -13.09 1.22
N LEU A 60 -2.40 -12.10 0.38
CA LEU A 60 -3.19 -10.92 0.73
C LEU A 60 -4.42 -10.83 -0.17
N GLY A 61 -5.60 -10.73 0.45
CA GLY A 61 -6.86 -10.48 -0.26
C GLY A 61 -7.43 -9.10 0.04
N LEU A 62 -8.06 -8.48 -0.97
CA LEU A 62 -8.65 -7.13 -0.88
C LEU A 62 -9.96 -7.03 -1.68
N PRO A 63 -11.13 -7.02 -0.99
CA PRO A 63 -12.38 -6.49 -1.53
C PRO A 63 -12.81 -5.16 -0.89
N ASN A 64 -13.44 -4.32 -1.71
CA ASN A 64 -14.49 -3.42 -1.24
C ASN A 64 -15.78 -4.24 -1.01
N ILE A 65 -16.11 -4.52 0.26
CA ILE A 65 -17.16 -5.49 0.62
C ILE A 65 -18.57 -4.93 0.53
N ARG A 66 -18.75 -3.59 0.48
CA ARG A 66 -20.07 -2.93 0.46
C ARG A 66 -21.03 -3.52 1.51
N SER A 67 -20.64 -3.44 2.78
CA SER A 67 -21.24 -4.08 3.96
C SER A 67 -20.83 -5.53 4.25
N ILE A 68 -20.34 -5.76 5.47
CA ILE A 68 -20.09 -7.10 6.02
C ILE A 68 -21.35 -7.77 6.61
N MET A 69 -22.41 -7.01 6.88
CA MET A 69 -23.52 -7.43 7.76
C MET A 69 -24.22 -8.72 7.33
N SER A 70 -24.36 -8.95 6.03
CA SER A 70 -24.95 -10.16 5.45
C SER A 70 -23.95 -11.10 4.79
N LYS A 71 -22.64 -10.77 4.84
CA LYS A 71 -21.57 -11.46 4.09
C LYS A 71 -20.55 -12.14 4.98
N TYR A 72 -20.74 -12.11 6.30
CA TYR A 72 -19.78 -12.62 7.27
C TYR A 72 -19.45 -14.11 7.07
N GLU A 73 -20.40 -14.95 6.66
CA GLU A 73 -20.11 -16.37 6.37
C GLU A 73 -19.16 -16.53 5.18
N MET A 74 -19.42 -15.79 4.09
CA MET A 74 -18.56 -15.79 2.90
C MET A 74 -17.17 -15.28 3.22
N VAL A 75 -17.07 -14.17 3.97
CA VAL A 75 -15.80 -13.62 4.45
C VAL A 75 -15.05 -14.67 5.29
N CYS A 76 -15.74 -15.36 6.19
CA CYS A 76 -15.14 -16.42 7.01
C CYS A 76 -14.57 -17.56 6.16
N ASP A 77 -15.30 -18.01 5.15
CA ASP A 77 -14.84 -19.06 4.24
C ASP A 77 -13.65 -18.63 3.37
N ILE A 78 -13.63 -17.38 2.91
CA ILE A 78 -12.49 -16.82 2.16
C ILE A 78 -11.24 -16.77 3.06
N ILE A 79 -11.36 -16.29 4.30
CA ILE A 79 -10.23 -16.23 5.25
C ILE A 79 -9.71 -17.63 5.59
N ARG A 80 -10.57 -18.65 5.65
CA ARG A 80 -10.17 -20.04 5.89
C ARG A 80 -9.36 -20.67 4.75
N GLY A 81 -9.36 -20.05 3.57
CA GLY A 81 -8.57 -20.48 2.42
C GLY A 81 -7.07 -20.23 2.59
N GLU A 82 -6.41 -19.83 1.52
CA GLU A 82 -4.94 -19.65 1.50
C GLU A 82 -4.48 -18.23 1.88
N LEU A 83 -5.37 -17.38 2.41
CA LEU A 83 -5.04 -16.02 2.77
C LEU A 83 -4.36 -15.93 4.14
N ASP A 84 -3.32 -15.12 4.22
CA ASP A 84 -2.65 -14.74 5.47
C ASP A 84 -3.23 -13.45 6.05
N ILE A 85 -3.63 -12.54 5.17
CA ILE A 85 -4.17 -11.22 5.47
C ILE A 85 -5.36 -10.96 4.55
N PHE A 86 -6.45 -10.46 5.10
CA PHE A 86 -7.63 -10.06 4.36
C PHE A 86 -8.07 -8.66 4.76
N VAL A 87 -7.96 -7.73 3.82
CA VAL A 87 -8.29 -6.31 4.01
C VAL A 87 -9.66 -6.06 3.39
N LEU A 88 -10.60 -5.59 4.19
CA LEU A 88 -11.94 -5.19 3.75
C LEU A 88 -12.06 -3.67 3.81
N THR A 89 -12.53 -3.05 2.72
CA THR A 89 -12.99 -1.65 2.70
C THR A 89 -14.51 -1.59 2.56
N GLU A 90 -15.13 -0.47 2.95
CA GLU A 90 -16.60 -0.33 2.98
C GLU A 90 -17.30 -1.42 3.79
N THR A 91 -16.73 -1.73 4.94
CA THR A 91 -17.25 -2.77 5.83
C THR A 91 -18.60 -2.41 6.45
N TRP A 92 -18.90 -1.11 6.59
CA TRP A 92 -20.16 -0.58 7.10
C TRP A 92 -20.55 -1.21 8.45
N HIS A 93 -19.56 -1.51 9.29
CA HIS A 93 -19.80 -1.99 10.66
C HIS A 93 -19.95 -0.78 11.60
N GLY A 94 -20.83 -0.91 12.58
CA GLY A 94 -21.07 0.16 13.57
C GLY A 94 -20.20 0.06 14.81
N SER A 95 -19.56 -1.09 15.04
CA SER A 95 -18.74 -1.38 16.22
C SER A 95 -17.83 -2.58 15.96
N SER A 96 -16.67 -2.64 16.62
CA SER A 96 -15.80 -3.82 16.63
C SER A 96 -16.45 -5.06 17.29
N ASP A 97 -17.49 -4.85 18.12
CA ASP A 97 -18.26 -5.91 18.77
C ASP A 97 -19.46 -6.39 17.95
N GLU A 98 -19.64 -5.85 16.74
CA GLU A 98 -20.72 -6.23 15.83
C GLU A 98 -20.70 -7.74 15.52
N PHE A 99 -21.88 -8.37 15.50
CA PHE A 99 -22.00 -9.82 15.33
C PHE A 99 -21.34 -10.29 14.03
N ALA A 100 -21.59 -9.58 12.92
CA ALA A 100 -21.04 -9.90 11.62
C ALA A 100 -19.50 -9.83 11.61
N VAL A 101 -18.90 -8.84 12.28
CA VAL A 101 -17.43 -8.69 12.37
C VAL A 101 -16.80 -9.86 13.11
N ARG A 102 -17.44 -10.30 14.21
CA ARG A 102 -16.97 -11.43 15.03
C ARG A 102 -17.17 -12.78 14.32
N CYS A 103 -18.30 -12.98 13.65
CA CYS A 103 -18.61 -14.23 12.94
C CYS A 103 -17.82 -14.39 11.63
N ALA A 104 -17.41 -13.28 11.02
CA ALA A 104 -16.51 -13.28 9.87
C ALA A 104 -15.10 -13.77 10.21
N MET A 105 -14.68 -13.71 11.48
CA MET A 105 -13.35 -14.13 11.91
C MET A 105 -13.30 -15.63 12.23
N PRO A 106 -12.65 -16.48 11.41
CA PRO A 106 -12.48 -17.88 11.74
C PRO A 106 -11.52 -18.09 12.93
N PRO A 107 -11.60 -19.25 13.63
CA PRO A 107 -10.61 -19.60 14.64
C PRO A 107 -9.20 -19.59 14.07
N GLY A 108 -8.26 -19.00 14.79
CA GLY A 108 -6.89 -18.84 14.28
C GLY A 108 -6.60 -17.47 13.68
N CYS A 109 -7.58 -16.57 13.62
CA CYS A 109 -7.37 -15.20 13.15
C CYS A 109 -7.49 -14.18 14.29
N LYS A 110 -6.98 -12.99 14.00
CA LYS A 110 -7.17 -11.74 14.74
C LYS A 110 -7.65 -10.68 13.75
N PHE A 111 -8.14 -9.57 14.26
CA PHE A 111 -8.41 -8.41 13.42
C PHE A 111 -8.06 -7.10 14.12
N VAL A 112 -7.92 -6.07 13.29
CA VAL A 112 -8.00 -4.66 13.68
C VAL A 112 -8.99 -3.98 12.75
N ASP A 113 -9.58 -2.89 13.20
CA ASP A 113 -10.63 -2.20 12.46
C ASP A 113 -10.54 -0.68 12.63
N TYR A 114 -11.25 0.00 11.73
CA TYR A 114 -11.60 1.40 11.82
C TYR A 114 -13.11 1.52 11.60
N VAL A 115 -13.82 1.83 12.68
CA VAL A 115 -15.22 2.26 12.64
C VAL A 115 -15.26 3.75 12.35
N ARG A 116 -16.06 4.18 11.37
CA ARG A 116 -16.23 5.61 11.06
C ARG A 116 -16.87 6.35 12.26
N PRO A 117 -16.17 7.28 12.95
CA PRO A 117 -16.63 7.80 14.25
C PRO A 117 -17.92 8.61 14.25
N HIS A 118 -18.26 9.26 13.13
CA HIS A 118 -19.38 10.21 13.03
C HIS A 118 -20.50 9.77 12.09
N ASP A 119 -20.37 8.58 11.51
CA ASP A 119 -21.32 8.03 10.55
C ASP A 119 -21.15 6.50 10.53
N PRO A 120 -21.47 5.82 11.65
CA PRO A 120 -21.37 4.37 11.74
C PRO A 120 -22.28 3.72 10.68
N TYR A 121 -21.93 2.50 10.27
CA TYR A 121 -22.58 1.79 9.17
C TYR A 121 -22.34 2.38 7.77
N HIS A 122 -21.34 3.24 7.61
CA HIS A 122 -20.81 3.68 6.32
C HIS A 122 -19.28 3.69 6.35
N GLY A 123 -18.64 3.50 5.19
CA GLY A 123 -17.19 3.36 5.09
C GLY A 123 -16.64 2.21 5.94
N GLY A 124 -15.56 2.46 6.66
CA GLY A 124 -14.95 1.53 7.60
C GLY A 124 -14.01 0.52 6.95
N ILE A 125 -13.00 0.13 7.70
CA ILE A 125 -11.95 -0.80 7.28
C ILE A 125 -11.83 -1.92 8.31
N ILE A 126 -11.63 -3.15 7.87
CA ILE A 126 -11.26 -4.27 8.75
C ILE A 126 -10.07 -5.01 8.12
N ILE A 127 -9.07 -5.34 8.93
CA ILE A 127 -7.94 -6.18 8.54
C ILE A 127 -8.00 -7.46 9.37
N TYR A 128 -8.34 -8.59 8.75
CA TYR A 128 -8.19 -9.91 9.34
C TYR A 128 -6.81 -10.48 9.01
N PHE A 129 -6.18 -11.16 9.96
CA PHE A 129 -4.87 -11.79 9.76
C PHE A 129 -4.64 -12.97 10.69
N LYS A 130 -3.72 -13.86 10.31
CA LYS A 130 -3.35 -15.05 11.10
C LYS A 130 -2.85 -14.69 12.50
N LYS A 131 -3.31 -15.41 13.52
CA LYS A 131 -3.00 -15.13 14.94
C LYS A 131 -1.52 -15.30 15.27
N GLU A 132 -0.81 -16.09 14.46
CA GLU A 132 0.62 -16.38 14.55
C GLU A 132 1.47 -15.14 14.27
N PHE A 133 0.91 -14.14 13.59
CA PHE A 133 1.60 -12.88 13.35
C PHE A 133 1.68 -12.05 14.63
N ILE A 134 2.88 -11.55 14.92
CA ILE A 134 3.07 -10.54 15.94
C ILE A 134 2.63 -9.22 15.31
N TYR A 135 1.74 -8.48 15.95
CA TYR A 135 1.23 -7.22 15.42
C TYR A 135 1.27 -6.10 16.46
N LYS A 136 1.40 -4.87 15.99
CA LYS A 136 1.26 -3.65 16.78
C LYS A 136 0.53 -2.58 15.95
N PRO A 137 -0.56 -1.97 16.45
CA PRO A 137 -1.14 -0.79 15.83
C PRO A 137 -0.12 0.33 15.69
N VAL A 138 -0.16 1.04 14.57
CA VAL A 138 0.67 2.20 14.30
C VAL A 138 -0.22 3.43 14.31
N GLU A 139 0.14 4.42 15.13
CA GLU A 139 -0.56 5.70 15.15
C GLU A 139 -0.28 6.46 13.85
N LEU A 140 -1.34 6.98 13.24
CA LEU A 140 -1.28 7.72 11.98
C LEU A 140 -1.43 9.22 12.24
N PRO A 141 -0.82 10.07 11.40
CA PRO A 141 -1.21 11.48 11.31
C PRO A 141 -2.72 11.64 11.12
N ALA A 142 -3.27 12.75 11.60
CA ALA A 142 -4.67 13.08 11.35
C ALA A 142 -4.90 13.31 9.85
N VAL A 143 -5.89 12.59 9.30
CA VAL A 143 -6.30 12.67 7.89
C VAL A 143 -7.81 12.92 7.83
N ILE A 144 -8.26 13.64 6.80
CA ILE A 144 -9.69 13.94 6.58
C ILE A 144 -10.15 13.55 5.17
N THR A 145 -9.22 13.25 4.26
CA THR A 145 -9.53 12.93 2.87
C THR A 145 -9.75 11.44 2.60
N PHE A 146 -9.36 10.58 3.53
CA PHE A 146 -9.54 9.14 3.48
C PHE A 146 -9.58 8.54 4.89
N GLU A 147 -10.03 7.31 4.99
CA GLU A 147 -9.98 6.48 6.19
C GLU A 147 -8.76 5.57 6.13
N ALA A 148 -8.12 5.31 7.27
CA ALA A 148 -6.96 4.44 7.30
C ALA A 148 -6.76 3.70 8.62
N VAL A 149 -6.15 2.52 8.51
CA VAL A 149 -5.61 1.72 9.62
C VAL A 149 -4.20 1.31 9.24
N ALA A 150 -3.26 1.42 10.18
CA ALA A 150 -1.93 0.88 10.00
C ALA A 150 -1.56 -0.09 11.13
N ILE A 151 -0.99 -1.23 10.75
CA ILE A 151 -0.41 -2.21 11.68
C ILE A 151 1.00 -2.58 11.24
N LYS A 152 1.91 -2.63 12.21
CA LYS A 152 3.22 -3.25 12.02
C LYS A 152 3.08 -4.74 12.30
N LEU A 153 3.35 -5.56 11.30
CA LEU A 153 3.32 -7.01 11.37
C LEU A 153 4.75 -7.55 11.39
N ARG A 154 4.97 -8.62 12.16
CA ARG A 154 6.17 -9.43 12.10
C ARG A 154 5.79 -10.88 11.84
N VAL A 155 6.32 -11.39 10.74
CA VAL A 155 6.14 -12.76 10.26
C VAL A 155 7.51 -13.39 10.13
N ASN A 156 7.74 -14.49 10.84
CA ASN A 156 9.08 -15.08 10.98
C ASN A 156 10.11 -14.05 11.47
N LYS A 157 11.13 -13.76 10.65
CA LYS A 157 12.20 -12.80 10.94
C LYS A 157 12.02 -11.43 10.26
N SER A 158 10.94 -11.27 9.50
CA SER A 158 10.68 -10.07 8.70
C SER A 158 9.56 -9.25 9.34
N ASP A 159 9.71 -7.94 9.35
CA ASP A 159 8.66 -7.00 9.71
C ASP A 159 8.32 -6.06 8.56
N PHE A 160 7.05 -5.66 8.50
CA PHE A 160 6.55 -4.69 7.54
C PHE A 160 5.36 -3.94 8.14
N ILE A 161 5.05 -2.78 7.58
CA ILE A 161 3.83 -2.04 7.92
C ILE A 161 2.80 -2.28 6.82
N LEU A 162 1.60 -2.71 7.22
CA LEU A 162 0.42 -2.71 6.37
C LEU A 162 -0.40 -1.47 6.67
N LEU A 163 -0.53 -0.59 5.68
CA LEU A 163 -1.43 0.56 5.67
C LEU A 163 -2.65 0.20 4.82
N SER A 164 -3.82 0.11 5.44
CA SER A 164 -5.08 -0.05 4.74
C SER A 164 -5.78 1.28 4.57
N ILE A 165 -6.29 1.55 3.36
CA ILE A 165 -6.90 2.84 2.98
C ILE A 165 -8.29 2.62 2.39
N TYR A 166 -9.23 3.49 2.74
CA TYR A 166 -10.46 3.68 1.99
C TYR A 166 -10.67 5.17 1.72
N ARG A 167 -10.62 5.57 0.45
CA ARG A 167 -10.90 6.93 0.02
C ARG A 167 -12.31 7.01 -0.58
N PRO A 168 -13.25 7.78 -0.02
CA PRO A 168 -14.61 7.86 -0.55
C PRO A 168 -14.67 8.37 -2.00
N GLY A 169 -15.34 7.62 -2.88
CA GLY A 169 -15.48 7.93 -4.31
C GLY A 169 -16.55 8.96 -4.69
N SER A 170 -17.32 9.49 -3.73
CA SER A 170 -18.47 10.39 -3.99
C SER A 170 -18.09 11.75 -4.58
N VAL A 171 -16.83 12.16 -4.41
CA VAL A 171 -16.25 13.37 -5.00
C VAL A 171 -14.92 13.01 -5.69
N PRO A 172 -14.40 13.81 -6.62
CA PRO A 172 -13.04 13.62 -7.14
C PRO A 172 -11.96 13.83 -6.05
N PRO A 173 -10.77 13.20 -6.17
CA PRO A 173 -9.66 13.45 -5.26
C PRO A 173 -9.27 14.93 -5.25
N SER A 174 -9.10 15.51 -4.06
CA SER A 174 -8.55 16.86 -3.91
C SER A 174 -7.03 16.79 -3.84
N PRO A 175 -6.30 17.90 -4.11
CA PRO A 175 -4.85 17.94 -3.89
C PRO A 175 -4.43 17.55 -2.46
N SER A 176 -5.29 17.83 -1.47
CA SER A 176 -5.08 17.45 -0.07
C SER A 176 -4.95 15.94 0.13
N PHE A 177 -5.66 15.13 -0.66
CA PHE A 177 -5.58 13.68 -0.60
C PHE A 177 -4.15 13.18 -0.80
N PHE A 178 -3.50 13.65 -1.87
CA PHE A 178 -2.14 13.26 -2.19
C PHE A 178 -1.12 13.75 -1.15
N SER A 179 -1.29 14.98 -0.64
CA SER A 179 -0.41 15.50 0.41
C SER A 179 -0.59 14.79 1.76
N GLU A 180 -1.82 14.45 2.14
CA GLU A 180 -2.10 13.69 3.36
C GLU A 180 -1.52 12.27 3.27
N LEU A 181 -1.70 11.60 2.11
CA LEU A 181 -1.11 10.30 1.85
C LEU A 181 0.43 10.34 1.91
N ALA A 182 1.05 11.34 1.29
CA ALA A 182 2.51 11.50 1.32
C ALA A 182 3.02 11.71 2.76
N ASN A 183 2.34 12.52 3.58
CA ASN A 183 2.70 12.73 4.98
C ASN A 183 2.55 11.44 5.82
N VAL A 184 1.49 10.66 5.59
CA VAL A 184 1.34 9.35 6.22
C VAL A 184 2.51 8.43 5.84
N LEU A 185 2.83 8.32 4.55
CA LEU A 185 3.93 7.47 4.08
C LEU A 185 5.30 7.93 4.59
N GLU A 186 5.52 9.24 4.69
CA GLU A 186 6.74 9.80 5.30
C GLU A 186 6.91 9.30 6.74
N VAL A 187 5.87 9.41 7.57
CA VAL A 187 5.92 8.91 8.95
C VAL A 187 6.14 7.39 9.01
N LEU A 188 5.43 6.63 8.17
CA LEU A 188 5.57 5.17 8.16
C LEU A 188 6.96 4.71 7.70
N SER A 189 7.58 5.43 6.77
CA SER A 189 8.94 5.13 6.27
C SER A 189 10.02 5.27 7.34
N LEU A 190 9.77 6.05 8.40
CA LEU A 190 10.64 6.14 9.56
C LEU A 190 10.53 4.93 10.50
N LEU A 191 9.45 4.14 10.37
CA LEU A 191 9.11 3.03 11.27
C LEU A 191 9.40 1.65 10.65
N SER A 192 9.44 1.56 9.32
CA SER A 192 9.72 0.35 8.56
C SER A 192 10.22 0.69 7.16
N GLU A 193 11.21 -0.05 6.68
CA GLU A 193 11.64 0.02 5.27
C GLU A 193 10.61 -0.67 4.37
N GLU A 194 10.02 -1.76 4.85
CA GLU A 194 9.00 -2.52 4.14
C GLU A 194 7.59 -1.99 4.48
N ILE A 195 6.95 -1.36 3.49
CA ILE A 195 5.58 -0.86 3.55
C ILE A 195 4.73 -1.55 2.48
N VAL A 196 3.55 -2.01 2.89
CA VAL A 196 2.48 -2.50 2.04
C VAL A 196 1.28 -1.57 2.23
N VAL A 197 0.73 -1.06 1.13
CA VAL A 197 -0.50 -0.27 1.12
C VAL A 197 -1.58 -1.07 0.39
N ALA A 198 -2.75 -1.23 1.00
CA ALA A 198 -3.84 -2.01 0.40
C ALA A 198 -5.18 -1.31 0.63
N GLY A 199 -5.95 -1.05 -0.43
CA GLY A 199 -7.19 -0.33 -0.25
C GLY A 199 -7.89 0.09 -1.53
N ASP A 200 -9.05 0.70 -1.35
CA ASP A 200 -9.81 1.34 -2.43
C ASP A 200 -9.45 2.83 -2.43
N PHE A 201 -8.76 3.25 -3.50
CA PHE A 201 -8.31 4.62 -3.67
C PHE A 201 -9.35 5.48 -4.39
N ASN A 202 -10.34 4.87 -5.06
CA ASN A 202 -11.25 5.58 -5.96
C ASN A 202 -10.52 6.53 -6.94
N VAL A 203 -9.36 6.09 -7.46
CA VAL A 203 -8.56 6.75 -8.52
C VAL A 203 -8.36 5.75 -9.66
N TYR A 204 -8.73 6.14 -10.89
CA TYR A 204 -8.69 5.26 -12.07
C TYR A 204 -7.26 5.06 -12.60
N MET A 205 -6.54 4.08 -12.05
CA MET A 205 -5.11 3.89 -12.34
C MET A 205 -4.81 3.45 -13.77
N GLU A 206 -5.79 2.92 -14.51
CA GLU A 206 -5.63 2.58 -15.93
C GLU A 206 -5.51 3.80 -16.84
N ARG A 207 -5.94 4.98 -16.38
CA ARG A 207 -5.92 6.24 -17.13
C ARG A 207 -4.62 6.98 -16.89
N LYS A 208 -3.56 6.58 -17.60
CA LYS A 208 -2.19 7.06 -17.36
C LYS A 208 -1.99 8.58 -17.51
N ASP A 209 -2.81 9.22 -18.33
CA ASP A 209 -2.74 10.67 -18.56
C ASP A 209 -3.69 11.47 -17.64
N ASP A 210 -4.47 10.82 -16.76
CA ASP A 210 -5.33 11.50 -15.80
C ASP A 210 -4.49 12.18 -14.71
N PRO A 211 -4.72 13.47 -14.38
CA PRO A 211 -3.93 14.19 -13.38
C PRO A 211 -3.93 13.55 -11.99
N ASN A 212 -5.01 12.87 -11.59
CA ASN A 212 -5.08 12.18 -10.30
C ASN A 212 -4.23 10.91 -10.31
N THR A 213 -4.24 10.18 -11.43
CA THR A 213 -3.39 9.01 -11.63
C THR A 213 -1.91 9.40 -11.63
N VAL A 214 -1.55 10.48 -12.30
CA VAL A 214 -0.18 11.03 -12.26
C VAL A 214 0.20 11.42 -10.83
N SER A 215 -0.65 12.18 -10.14
CA SER A 215 -0.38 12.62 -8.76
C SER A 215 -0.24 11.45 -7.78
N LEU A 216 -1.05 10.40 -7.93
CA LEU A 216 -0.96 9.21 -7.08
C LEU A 216 0.33 8.42 -7.35
N ASN A 217 0.71 8.27 -8.61
CA ASN A 217 1.98 7.63 -8.99
C ASN A 217 3.17 8.46 -8.49
N ASP A 218 3.14 9.79 -8.59
CA ASP A 218 4.20 10.67 -8.08
C ASP A 218 4.40 10.46 -6.57
N VAL A 219 3.32 10.29 -5.81
CA VAL A 219 3.39 9.94 -4.38
C VAL A 219 4.04 8.57 -4.20
N PHE A 220 3.59 7.53 -4.90
CA PHE A 220 4.17 6.19 -4.76
C PHE A 220 5.66 6.13 -5.15
N ASP A 221 6.04 6.81 -6.22
CA ASP A 221 7.42 6.88 -6.72
C ASP A 221 8.36 7.53 -5.68
N CYS A 222 7.89 8.54 -4.96
CA CYS A 222 8.67 9.17 -3.87
C CYS A 222 9.07 8.16 -2.77
N PHE A 223 8.28 7.10 -2.58
CA PHE A 223 8.50 6.07 -1.56
C PHE A 223 8.92 4.71 -2.15
N GLN A 224 9.27 4.65 -3.44
CA GLN A 224 9.63 3.42 -4.16
C GLN A 224 8.55 2.32 -4.06
N LEU A 225 7.29 2.76 -4.00
CA LEU A 225 6.12 1.92 -3.93
C LEU A 225 5.63 1.60 -5.35
N VAL A 226 5.28 0.34 -5.59
CA VAL A 226 4.84 -0.16 -6.90
C VAL A 226 3.47 -0.78 -6.75
N ASN A 227 2.51 -0.30 -7.55
CA ASN A 227 1.20 -0.94 -7.65
C ASN A 227 1.34 -2.33 -8.32
N ARG A 228 0.84 -3.36 -7.65
CA ARG A 228 0.86 -4.75 -8.11
C ARG A 228 -0.38 -5.14 -8.91
N ILE A 229 -1.39 -4.29 -8.94
CA ILE A 229 -2.68 -4.57 -9.59
C ILE A 229 -2.73 -3.88 -10.96
N ASN A 230 -3.00 -4.66 -11.99
CA ASN A 230 -3.08 -4.20 -13.39
C ASN A 230 -4.39 -4.61 -14.09
N GLU A 231 -5.27 -5.35 -13.41
CA GLU A 231 -6.55 -5.79 -13.92
C GLU A 231 -7.71 -5.00 -13.29
N PRO A 232 -8.85 -4.83 -13.99
CA PRO A 232 -10.01 -4.13 -13.46
C PRO A 232 -10.53 -4.75 -12.15
N THR A 233 -10.83 -3.90 -11.17
CA THR A 233 -11.26 -4.30 -9.82
C THR A 233 -12.74 -3.95 -9.54
N HIS A 234 -13.30 -3.07 -10.35
CA HIS A 234 -14.68 -2.61 -10.24
C HIS A 234 -15.58 -3.20 -11.34
N GLU A 235 -16.87 -3.42 -11.04
CA GLU A 235 -17.84 -4.07 -11.93
C GLU A 235 -18.04 -3.33 -13.27
N LEU A 236 -17.84 -2.01 -13.27
CA LEU A 236 -17.92 -1.15 -14.47
C LEU A 236 -16.56 -0.99 -15.19
N GLY A 237 -15.56 -1.78 -14.79
CA GLY A 237 -14.17 -1.59 -15.18
C GLY A 237 -13.45 -0.53 -14.32
N GLY A 238 -12.15 -0.40 -14.55
CA GLY A 238 -11.26 0.49 -13.81
C GLY A 238 -10.45 -0.22 -12.73
N VAL A 239 -9.25 0.29 -12.47
CA VAL A 239 -8.32 -0.21 -11.46
C VAL A 239 -8.34 0.78 -10.29
N LEU A 240 -9.20 0.54 -9.30
CA LEU A 240 -9.46 1.43 -8.16
C LEU A 240 -8.91 0.86 -6.85
N ASP A 241 -8.96 -0.47 -6.71
CA ASP A 241 -8.46 -1.21 -5.57
C ASP A 241 -7.01 -1.59 -5.81
N LEU A 242 -6.11 -1.10 -4.97
CA LEU A 242 -4.67 -1.21 -5.17
C LEU A 242 -4.04 -2.02 -4.04
N ILE A 243 -3.11 -2.89 -4.42
CA ILE A 243 -2.09 -3.45 -3.53
C ILE A 243 -0.76 -2.88 -4.00
N VAL A 244 -0.19 -2.02 -3.20
CA VAL A 244 1.04 -1.28 -3.49
C VAL A 244 2.09 -1.70 -2.49
N THR A 245 3.30 -2.00 -2.94
CA THR A 245 4.37 -2.49 -2.06
C THR A 245 5.66 -1.76 -2.31
N PHE A 246 6.53 -1.74 -1.32
CA PHE A 246 7.95 -1.45 -1.59
C PHE A 246 8.45 -2.37 -2.71
N CYS A 247 9.26 -1.83 -3.61
CA CYS A 247 9.59 -2.51 -4.86
C CYS A 247 10.11 -3.93 -4.62
N SER A 248 10.98 -4.17 -3.63
CA SER A 248 11.53 -5.49 -3.29
C SER A 248 10.64 -6.38 -2.43
N PHE A 249 9.50 -5.89 -1.92
CA PHE A 249 8.68 -6.67 -1.00
C PHE A 249 8.03 -7.87 -1.71
N PRO A 250 8.15 -9.10 -1.14
CA PRO A 250 7.63 -10.32 -1.74
C PRO A 250 6.14 -10.52 -1.42
N ILE A 251 5.25 -10.10 -2.32
CA ILE A 251 3.86 -10.60 -2.32
C ILE A 251 3.79 -11.81 -3.25
N PHE A 252 3.43 -12.95 -2.68
CA PHE A 252 3.36 -14.22 -3.42
C PHE A 252 1.98 -14.45 -4.03
N ASN A 253 0.92 -13.99 -3.36
CA ASN A 253 -0.44 -14.14 -3.85
C ASN A 253 -1.26 -12.89 -3.48
N SER A 254 -1.59 -12.06 -4.46
CA SER A 254 -2.51 -10.92 -4.31
C SER A 254 -3.84 -11.28 -4.97
N LEU A 255 -4.87 -11.51 -4.16
CA LEU A 255 -6.22 -11.79 -4.64
C LEU A 255 -7.07 -10.53 -4.53
N ILE A 256 -7.41 -9.94 -5.68
CA ILE A 256 -8.43 -8.90 -5.75
C ILE A 256 -9.77 -9.58 -5.98
N PHE A 257 -10.75 -9.22 -5.16
CA PHE A 257 -12.10 -9.71 -5.26
C PHE A 257 -12.99 -8.61 -5.86
N PRO A 258 -13.95 -8.94 -6.73
CA PRO A 258 -14.93 -7.98 -7.21
C PRO A 258 -15.62 -7.23 -6.06
N SER A 259 -16.08 -6.01 -6.33
CA SER A 259 -16.82 -5.25 -5.32
C SER A 259 -18.07 -6.01 -4.88
N GLY A 260 -18.29 -6.06 -3.56
CA GLY A 260 -19.47 -6.67 -2.97
C GLY A 260 -19.45 -8.21 -2.84
N VAL A 261 -18.29 -8.85 -3.02
CA VAL A 261 -18.10 -10.31 -2.83
C VAL A 261 -18.12 -10.69 -1.36
#